data_AF-A0A365MKM6-F1
#
_entry.id   AF-A0A365MKM6-F1
#
_cell.length_a   1.000
_cell.length_b   1.000
_cell.length_c   1.000
_cell.angle_alpha   90.00
_cell.angle_beta   90.00
_cell.angle_gamma   90.00
#
_symmetry.space_group_name_H-M   'P 1'
#
loop_
_entity.id
_entity.type
_entity.pdbx_description
1 polymer ?
#
loop_
_entity_poly.entity_id
_entity_poly.type
_entity_poly.pdbx_seq_one_letter_code
_entity_poly.pdbx_strand_id
1 'polypeptide(L)'
;MPYNSEKSTRLRARQLQLFYVLHKDIPYPYANQITSEDIALVNALEPCWTHSLASPKYVLTYPWGWVMKKGSLAAVLRSFRVKAKELLDAQPALEESDIEM
;
A
#
# COMPACT_ATOMS: atom_id res chain seq x y z
N MET A 1 -9.10 7.66 -17.47
CA MET A 1 -8.90 8.61 -16.36
C MET A 1 -7.82 8.08 -15.42
N PRO A 2 -6.54 8.43 -15.65
CA PRO A 2 -5.39 7.93 -14.87
C PRO A 2 -5.47 8.30 -13.38
N TYR A 3 -6.06 9.46 -13.06
CA TYR A 3 -6.28 9.96 -11.70
C TYR A 3 -7.02 8.98 -10.78
N ASN A 4 -8.00 8.24 -11.31
CA ASN A 4 -8.74 7.25 -10.52
C ASN A 4 -7.90 5.98 -10.23
N SER A 5 -6.99 5.63 -11.13
CA SER A 5 -6.09 4.48 -10.94
C SER A 5 -5.07 4.77 -9.86
N GLU A 6 -4.42 5.95 -9.89
CA GLU A 6 -3.46 6.36 -8.88
C GLU A 6 -4.08 6.40 -7.47
N LYS A 7 -5.20 7.12 -7.31
CA LYS A 7 -5.91 7.21 -6.03
C LYS A 7 -6.28 5.83 -5.48
N SER A 8 -6.68 4.91 -6.34
CA SER A 8 -7.01 3.53 -5.96
C SER A 8 -5.78 2.74 -5.52
N THR A 9 -4.65 2.91 -6.20
CA THR A 9 -3.38 2.25 -5.83
C THR A 9 -2.83 2.79 -4.52
N ARG A 10 -2.87 4.11 -4.31
CA ARG A 10 -2.51 4.76 -3.04
C ARG A 10 -3.39 4.31 -1.88
N LEU A 11 -4.72 4.25 -2.09
CA LEU A 11 -5.63 3.67 -1.09
C LEU A 11 -5.25 2.22 -0.76
N ARG A 12 -4.90 1.43 -1.78
CA ARG A 12 -4.48 0.04 -1.61
C ARG A 12 -3.19 -0.07 -0.79
N ALA A 13 -2.23 0.82 -1.03
CA ALA A 13 -0.99 0.86 -0.26
C ALA A 13 -1.28 1.04 1.24
N ARG A 14 -2.11 2.03 1.59
CA ARG A 14 -2.51 2.29 2.98
C ARG A 14 -3.22 1.09 3.63
N GLN A 15 -4.09 0.41 2.88
CA GLN A 15 -4.78 -0.80 3.36
C GLN A 15 -3.81 -1.97 3.59
N LEU A 16 -2.83 -2.17 2.70
CA LEU A 16 -1.79 -3.19 2.85
C LEU A 16 -0.89 -2.88 4.04
N GLN A 17 -0.52 -1.61 4.23
CA GLN A 17 0.27 -1.17 5.38
C GLN A 17 -0.45 -1.44 6.70
N LEU A 18 -1.73 -1.08 6.79
CA LEU A 18 -2.54 -1.35 7.97
C LEU A 18 -2.65 -2.85 8.25
N PHE A 19 -2.97 -3.64 7.21
CA PHE A 19 -3.12 -5.08 7.34
C PHE A 19 -1.81 -5.75 7.79
N TYR A 20 -0.66 -5.31 7.27
CA TYR A 20 0.65 -5.80 7.67
C TYR A 20 0.99 -5.46 9.13
N VAL A 21 0.69 -4.24 9.58
CA VAL A 21 0.92 -3.83 10.98
C VAL A 21 0.04 -4.64 11.92
N LEU A 22 -1.27 -4.72 11.65
CA LEU A 22 -2.20 -5.48 12.51
C LEU A 22 -1.87 -6.97 12.54
N HIS A 23 -1.31 -7.51 11.45
CA HIS A 23 -0.91 -8.90 11.40
C HIS A 23 0.24 -9.24 12.37
N LYS A 24 1.09 -8.27 12.73
CA LYS A 24 2.17 -8.49 13.70
C LYS A 24 1.63 -8.89 15.08
N ASP A 25 0.46 -8.37 15.44
CA ASP A 25 -0.20 -8.65 16.71
C ASP A 25 -1.24 -9.79 16.59
N ILE A 26 -1.88 -9.94 15.43
CA ILE A 26 -2.92 -10.95 15.18
C ILE A 26 -2.53 -11.79 13.95
N PRO A 27 -2.36 -13.11 14.07
CA PRO A 27 -1.95 -13.95 12.95
C PRO A 27 -3.10 -14.17 11.95
N TYR A 28 -3.36 -13.18 11.08
CA TYR A 28 -4.37 -13.28 10.05
C TYR A 28 -3.99 -14.31 8.98
N PRO A 29 -4.99 -15.08 8.48
CA PRO A 29 -4.79 -15.97 7.34
C PRO A 29 -4.21 -15.23 6.14
N TYR A 30 -3.31 -15.90 5.42
CA TYR A 30 -2.68 -15.43 4.18
C TYR A 30 -1.75 -14.21 4.30
N ALA A 31 -1.65 -13.56 5.46
CA ALA A 31 -0.83 -12.37 5.62
C ALA A 31 0.67 -12.62 5.41
N ASN A 32 1.12 -13.86 5.58
CA ASN A 32 2.46 -14.32 5.19
C ASN A 32 2.77 -14.21 3.68
N GLN A 33 1.78 -13.90 2.84
CA GLN A 33 1.98 -13.63 1.41
C GLN A 33 2.55 -12.24 1.13
N ILE A 34 2.47 -11.33 2.10
CA ILE A 34 3.05 -9.98 1.99
C ILE A 34 4.55 -10.09 2.21
N THR A 35 5.31 -9.69 1.20
CA THR A 35 6.77 -9.72 1.26
C THR A 35 7.35 -8.38 1.71
N SER A 36 8.63 -8.36 2.06
CA SER A 36 9.34 -7.11 2.34
C SER A 36 9.35 -6.14 1.15
N GLU A 37 9.36 -6.67 -0.08
CA GLU A 37 9.26 -5.86 -1.30
C GLU A 37 7.90 -5.17 -1.41
N ASP A 38 6.80 -5.87 -1.05
CA ASP A 38 5.47 -5.27 -1.03
C ASP A 38 5.43 -4.09 -0.05
N ILE A 39 6.05 -4.24 1.12
CA ILE A 39 6.12 -3.17 2.11
C ILE A 39 7.00 -2.01 1.64
N ALA A 40 8.11 -2.29 0.95
CA ALA A 40 8.94 -1.25 0.34
C ALA A 40 8.13 -0.42 -0.68
N LEU A 41 7.35 -1.07 -1.54
CA LEU A 41 6.47 -0.39 -2.51
C LEU A 41 5.38 0.44 -1.84
N VAL A 42 4.76 -0.10 -0.79
CA VAL A 42 3.76 0.61 0.03
C VAL A 42 4.37 1.88 0.62
N ASN A 43 5.53 1.77 1.25
CA ASN A 43 6.23 2.91 1.87
C ASN A 43 6.72 3.93 0.84
N ALA A 44 7.14 3.49 -0.34
CA ALA A 44 7.54 4.40 -1.42
C ALA A 44 6.35 5.20 -1.97
N LEU A 45 5.17 4.59 -2.08
CA LEU A 45 3.97 5.29 -2.55
C LEU A 45 3.37 6.21 -1.48
N GLU A 46 3.40 5.82 -0.21
CA GLU A 46 2.76 6.52 0.90
C GLU A 46 3.73 6.74 2.08
N PRO A 47 4.86 7.44 1.88
CA PRO A 47 5.94 7.54 2.87
C PRO A 47 5.54 8.25 4.17
N CYS A 48 4.62 9.21 4.08
CA CYS A 48 4.13 9.99 5.22
C CYS A 48 2.91 9.34 5.90
N TRP A 49 2.38 8.24 5.35
CA TRP A 49 1.21 7.60 5.94
C TRP A 49 1.64 6.69 7.09
N THR A 50 1.07 6.96 8.26
CA THR A 50 1.25 6.16 9.46
C THR A 50 -0.09 5.63 9.92
N HIS A 51 -0.13 4.40 10.44
CA HIS A 51 -1.36 3.77 10.90
C HIS A 51 -2.05 4.54 12.04
N SER A 52 -1.32 5.38 12.78
CA SER A 52 -1.86 6.31 13.78
C SER A 52 -2.73 7.42 13.17
N LEU A 53 -2.61 7.70 11.86
CA LEU A 53 -3.46 8.63 11.12
C LEU A 53 -4.77 7.97 10.63
N ALA A 54 -4.97 6.68 10.87
CA ALA A 54 -6.26 6.02 10.65
C ALA A 54 -7.27 6.49 11.70
N SER A 55 -7.85 7.68 11.51
CA SER A 55 -8.88 8.23 12.38
C SER A 55 -10.12 7.31 12.43
N PRO A 56 -10.76 7.13 13.60
CA PRO A 56 -12.03 6.42 13.72
C PRO A 56 -13.17 7.00 12.85
N LYS A 57 -13.06 8.27 12.42
CA LYS A 57 -14.04 8.92 11.52
C LYS A 57 -13.89 8.47 10.06
N TYR A 58 -12.71 7.99 9.68
CA TYR A 58 -12.38 7.44 8.37
C TYR A 58 -11.70 6.11 8.60
N VAL A 59 -12.44 5.13 9.13
CA VAL A 59 -11.92 3.79 9.41
C VAL A 59 -11.47 3.17 8.10
N LEU A 60 -10.24 3.45 7.72
CA LEU A 60 -9.58 2.77 6.63
C LEU A 60 -9.46 1.33 7.10
N THR A 61 -10.30 0.45 6.57
CA THR A 61 -10.21 -0.97 6.83
C THR A 61 -9.54 -1.64 5.64
N TYR A 62 -8.88 -2.76 5.91
CA TYR A 62 -8.54 -3.69 4.85
C TYR A 62 -9.77 -4.51 4.46
N PRO A 63 -9.92 -4.91 3.18
CA PRO A 63 -11.03 -5.76 2.76
C PRO A 63 -11.06 -7.10 3.50
N TRP A 64 -12.19 -7.44 4.12
CA TRP A 64 -12.39 -8.72 4.82
C TRP A 64 -12.15 -9.95 3.92
N GLY A 65 -12.32 -9.80 2.61
CA GLY A 65 -12.00 -10.84 1.63
C GLY A 65 -10.55 -11.32 1.68
N TRP A 66 -9.60 -10.49 2.12
CA TRP A 66 -8.19 -10.86 2.21
C TRP A 66 -7.94 -11.96 3.24
N VAL A 67 -8.72 -11.99 4.32
CA VAL A 67 -8.60 -13.01 5.37
C VAL A 67 -9.53 -14.19 5.14
N MET A 68 -10.69 -13.97 4.50
CA MET A 68 -11.69 -15.02 4.33
C MET A 68 -11.50 -15.87 3.07
N LYS A 69 -10.93 -15.30 1.99
CA LYS A 69 -10.91 -15.96 0.67
C LYS A 69 -9.48 -16.27 0.23
N LYS A 70 -9.17 -17.56 0.12
CA LYS A 70 -7.89 -18.03 -0.43
C LYS A 70 -7.64 -17.38 -1.79
N GLY A 71 -6.45 -16.82 -1.96
CA GLY A 71 -6.02 -16.17 -3.20
C GLY A 71 -6.50 -14.73 -3.40
N SER A 72 -7.40 -14.21 -2.55
CA SER A 72 -7.86 -12.80 -2.66
C SER A 72 -6.70 -11.83 -2.44
N LEU A 73 -5.92 -12.03 -1.37
CA LEU A 73 -4.76 -11.20 -1.09
C LEU A 73 -3.68 -11.33 -2.18
N ALA A 74 -3.36 -12.55 -2.60
CA ALA A 74 -2.40 -12.79 -3.69
C ALA A 74 -2.77 -12.08 -5.00
N ALA A 75 -4.04 -12.09 -5.39
CA ALA A 75 -4.51 -11.38 -6.59
C ALA A 75 -4.34 -9.86 -6.45
N VAL A 76 -4.64 -9.33 -5.27
CA VAL A 76 -4.45 -7.91 -4.96
C VAL A 76 -2.97 -7.53 -4.99
N LEU A 77 -2.09 -8.30 -4.35
CA LEU A 77 -0.65 -8.05 -4.35
C LEU A 77 -0.08 -8.04 -5.77
N ARG A 78 -0.48 -9.02 -6.62
CA ARG A 78 -0.05 -9.06 -8.02
C ARG A 78 -0.43 -7.79 -8.78
N SER A 79 -1.68 -7.34 -8.66
CA SER A 79 -2.14 -6.12 -9.34
C SER A 79 -1.50 -4.86 -8.75
N PHE A 80 -1.33 -4.82 -7.43
CA PHE A 80 -0.71 -3.70 -6.73
C PHE A 80 0.74 -3.50 -7.17
N ARG A 81 1.55 -4.57 -7.23
CA ARG A 81 2.97 -4.51 -7.63
C ARG A 81 3.16 -3.86 -9.01
N VAL A 82 2.33 -4.24 -9.99
CA VAL A 82 2.39 -3.69 -11.34
C VAL A 82 2.10 -2.20 -11.31
N LYS A 83 0.95 -1.81 -10.73
CA LYS A 83 0.53 -0.41 -10.68
C LYS A 83 1.43 0.48 -9.82
N ALA A 84 1.99 -0.07 -8.74
CA ALA A 84 2.90 0.65 -7.86
C ALA A 84 4.18 1.01 -8.60
N LYS A 85 4.76 0.07 -9.34
CA LYS A 85 5.94 0.31 -10.18
C LYS A 85 5.64 1.33 -11.28
N GLU A 86 4.54 1.16 -12.01
CA GLU A 86 4.11 2.13 -13.04
C GLU A 86 4.00 3.56 -12.48
N LEU A 87 3.47 3.72 -11.26
CA LEU A 87 3.34 5.04 -10.63
C LEU A 87 4.67 5.60 -10.12
N LEU A 88 5.58 4.75 -9.65
CA LEU A 88 6.91 5.18 -9.20
C LEU A 88 7.80 5.55 -10.39
N ASP A 89 7.74 4.77 -11.47
CA ASP A 89 8.48 5.05 -12.72
C ASP A 89 7.94 6.32 -13.43
N ALA A 90 6.65 6.63 -13.24
CA ALA A 90 6.01 7.83 -13.79
C ALA A 90 6.17 9.08 -12.90
N GLN A 91 6.65 8.94 -11.66
CA GLN A 91 7.05 10.12 -10.90
C GLN A 91 8.30 10.71 -11.56
N PRO A 92 8.32 12.01 -11.88
CA PRO A 92 9.59 12.64 -12.25
C PRO A 92 10.55 12.37 -11.10
N ALA A 93 11.77 11.91 -11.42
CA ALA A 93 12.85 11.96 -10.46
C ALA A 93 12.81 13.38 -9.89
N LEU A 94 12.64 13.51 -8.57
CA LEU A 94 12.90 14.78 -7.93
C LEU A 94 14.38 15.02 -8.22
N GLU A 95 14.67 15.71 -9.33
CA GLU A 95 15.97 16.29 -9.53
C GLU A 95 16.22 17.11 -8.27
N GLU A 96 17.36 16.84 -7.64
CA GLU A 96 17.95 17.68 -6.61
C GLU A 96 18.20 19.07 -7.24
N SER A 97 17.16 19.84 -7.50
CA SER A 97 17.28 21.24 -7.86
C SER A 97 17.30 22.06 -6.59
N ASP A 98 18.49 22.59 -6.34
CA ASP A 98 18.77 23.80 -5.59
C ASP A 98 18.57 23.73 -4.06
N ILE A 99 19.48 23.02 -3.40
CA ILE A 99 20.04 23.51 -2.13
C ILE A 99 21.42 24.12 -2.45
N GLU A 100 21.41 25.21 -3.20
CA GLU A 100 22.46 26.23 -3.08
C GLU A 100 21.78 27.51 -2.59
N MET A 101 21.89 27.77 -1.27
CA MET A 101 22.05 29.10 -0.68
C MET A 101 22.55 28.98 0.75
#